data_AF-A0A9D0VDD4-F1
#
_entry.id   AF-A0A9D0VDD4-F1
#
_cell.length_a   1.000
_cell.length_b   1.000
_cell.length_c   1.000
_cell.angle_alpha   90.00
_cell.angle_beta   90.00
_cell.angle_gamma   90.00
#
_symmetry.space_group_name_H-M   'P 1'
#
loop_
_entity.id
_entity.type
_entity.pdbx_description
1 polymer ?
#
loop_
_entity_poly.entity_id
_entity_poly.type
_entity_poly.pdbx_seq_one_letter_code
_entity_poly.pdbx_strand_id
1 'polypeptide(L)'
;MSIQVLAQLREGPLELGGCHAVPLFESVSQDHVLRLVQLARLRDPALAPSGLHRWHRILDPMDRCPVSLARLLADTPGVTTVSLQTRGALPPSVPTPVRPDPGPVSDPGPVSDPYGLDVATVRRFPGGCGEGVAVAVVEQGWRLDEAGRALHPALPEHVRKLPWGRSHAPSAWHGMRTLGVLAAQPRPEGGLVEGIAWGCGPIWLVAESTGAAWAPADALLMAIERLRHTPGGILLIEAQLPVLRLFCRGAPSWTEEDSSLQRAWSRLYIDAVGAYGPWEASAPLFQLIRLATALGIVVVQAAGNGYTNLSDLQVDRIGPGGEPVGERVGSRDSGAILVSAANADRTQGLAWNHGARIDVFAPGQGIPSIDDPETGDGLYTETFSDTSASAAVIAGAAAVVQGLATHVRGRPMGPRELRRLLRHQGTPLVEGDDIVGVLPNLPAIAGSLGVG
;
A
#
# COMPACT_ATOMS: atom_id res chain seq x y z
N MET A 1 -20.28 4.94 3.26
CA MET A 1 -18.85 4.74 3.54
C MET A 1 -18.72 4.09 4.91
N SER A 2 -18.00 2.97 5.05
CA SER A 2 -17.78 2.33 6.36
C SER A 2 -16.53 2.92 7.01
N ILE A 3 -16.62 3.29 8.29
CA ILE A 3 -15.55 3.90 9.08
C ILE A 3 -15.39 3.11 10.36
N GLN A 4 -14.17 2.68 10.66
CA GLN A 4 -13.80 2.06 11.92
C GLN A 4 -13.28 3.13 12.88
N VAL A 5 -13.85 3.18 14.09
CA VAL A 5 -13.31 4.01 15.17
C VAL A 5 -12.29 3.19 15.94
N LEU A 6 -11.04 3.65 15.91
CA LEU A 6 -9.91 3.00 16.56
C LEU A 6 -9.43 3.87 17.70
N ALA A 7 -9.02 3.27 18.80
CA ALA A 7 -8.45 4.00 19.93
C ALA A 7 -7.23 3.28 20.49
N GLN A 8 -6.23 4.06 20.88
CA GLN A 8 -5.10 3.58 21.67
C GLN A 8 -5.35 3.90 23.14
N LEU A 9 -5.23 2.88 24.00
CA LEU A 9 -5.56 2.98 25.43
C LEU A 9 -4.30 2.99 26.31
N ARG A 10 -4.29 3.77 27.39
CA ARG A 10 -3.14 4.00 28.27
C ARG A 10 -2.95 2.89 29.32
N GLU A 11 -4.03 2.23 29.76
CA GLU A 11 -4.15 0.96 30.52
C GLU A 11 -5.53 0.99 31.23
N GLY A 12 -6.15 -0.18 31.47
CA GLY A 12 -7.49 -0.31 32.08
C GLY A 12 -8.66 -0.40 31.07
N PRO A 13 -9.87 -0.78 31.52
CA PRO A 13 -11.04 -0.88 30.64
C PRO A 13 -11.47 0.49 30.12
N LEU A 14 -11.99 0.54 28.89
CA LEU A 14 -12.64 1.74 28.38
C LEU A 14 -13.98 1.94 29.09
N GLU A 15 -14.09 3.00 29.89
CA GLU A 15 -15.35 3.40 30.52
C GLU A 15 -16.05 4.49 29.70
N LEU A 16 -16.74 4.09 28.62
CA LEU A 16 -17.51 5.02 27.78
C LEU A 16 -18.87 4.45 27.37
N GLY A 17 -19.89 4.70 28.20
CA GLY A 17 -21.31 4.59 27.82
C GLY A 17 -21.73 3.29 27.10
N GLY A 18 -21.19 2.14 27.52
CA GLY A 18 -21.50 0.83 26.93
C GLY A 18 -20.67 0.44 25.70
N CYS A 19 -19.70 1.26 25.26
CA CYS A 19 -18.75 0.86 24.23
C CYS A 19 -17.87 -0.30 24.70
N HIS A 20 -17.49 -1.17 23.76
CA HIS A 20 -16.52 -2.23 23.98
C HIS A 20 -15.27 -1.97 23.15
N ALA A 21 -14.10 -1.99 23.81
CA ALA A 21 -12.82 -1.96 23.14
C ALA A 21 -12.38 -3.41 22.86
N VAL A 22 -12.27 -3.79 21.59
CA VAL A 22 -11.72 -5.10 21.19
C VAL A 22 -10.31 -4.89 20.63
N PRO A 23 -9.32 -5.74 20.93
CA PRO A 23 -7.98 -5.60 20.38
C PRO A 23 -8.01 -5.43 18.86
N LEU A 24 -7.15 -4.55 18.33
CA LEU A 24 -7.07 -4.30 16.90
C LEU A 24 -6.60 -5.54 16.13
N PHE A 25 -5.74 -6.35 16.76
CA PHE A 25 -5.17 -7.55 16.18
C PHE A 25 -5.88 -8.79 16.71
N GLU A 26 -6.44 -9.57 15.81
CA GLU A 26 -7.05 -10.88 16.12
C GLU A 26 -6.15 -12.04 15.69
N SER A 27 -5.21 -11.80 14.78
CA SER A 27 -4.33 -12.83 14.22
C SER A 27 -3.25 -13.33 15.18
N VAL A 28 -2.84 -12.49 16.15
CA VAL A 28 -1.86 -12.82 17.19
C VAL A 28 -2.22 -12.13 18.51
N SER A 29 -1.66 -12.61 19.62
CA SER A 29 -1.89 -11.98 20.93
C SER A 29 -1.22 -10.61 21.05
N GLN A 30 -1.76 -9.75 21.92
CA GLN A 30 -1.16 -8.45 22.24
C GLN A 30 0.28 -8.58 22.77
N ASP A 31 0.58 -9.62 23.55
CA ASP A 31 1.95 -9.91 24.00
C ASP A 31 2.89 -10.23 22.84
N HIS A 32 2.39 -10.90 21.79
CA HIS A 32 3.17 -11.15 20.59
C HIS A 32 3.50 -9.84 19.88
N VAL A 33 2.52 -8.94 19.71
CA VAL A 33 2.72 -7.61 19.14
C VAL A 33 3.74 -6.82 19.96
N LEU A 34 3.67 -6.88 21.29
CA LEU A 34 4.63 -6.23 22.16
C LEU A 34 6.06 -6.76 21.95
N ARG A 35 6.24 -8.09 21.87
CA ARG A 35 7.54 -8.70 21.60
C ARG A 35 8.12 -8.28 20.24
N LEU A 36 7.29 -8.18 19.21
CA LEU A 36 7.70 -7.65 17.90
C LEU A 36 8.21 -6.21 18.00
N VAL A 37 7.49 -5.34 18.70
CA VAL A 37 7.89 -3.95 18.92
C VAL A 37 9.21 -3.88 19.68
N GLN A 38 9.40 -4.73 20.69
CA GLN A 38 10.67 -4.83 21.43
C GLN A 38 11.82 -5.27 20.53
N LEU A 39 11.62 -6.31 19.70
CA LEU A 39 12.61 -6.76 18.72
C LEU A 39 12.99 -5.66 17.73
N ALA A 40 12.00 -4.92 17.22
CA ALA A 40 12.24 -3.82 16.30
C ALA A 40 13.05 -2.69 16.95
N ARG A 41 12.81 -2.37 18.22
CA ARG A 41 13.60 -1.38 18.97
C ARG A 41 15.03 -1.83 19.26
N LEU A 42 15.27 -3.14 19.37
CA LEU A 42 16.64 -3.67 19.46
C LEU A 42 17.39 -3.47 18.14
N ARG A 43 16.70 -3.55 16.99
CA ARG A 43 17.28 -3.34 15.66
C ARG A 43 17.41 -1.87 15.28
N ASP A 44 16.44 -1.05 15.66
CA ASP A 44 16.41 0.40 15.44
C ASP A 44 16.10 1.12 16.77
N PRO A 45 17.14 1.45 17.57
CA PRO A 45 16.94 2.15 18.84
C PRO A 45 16.26 3.52 18.73
N ALA A 46 16.25 4.13 17.54
CA ALA A 46 15.55 5.37 17.26
C ALA A 46 14.04 5.18 17.02
N LEU A 47 13.55 3.93 16.92
CA LEU A 47 12.12 3.64 16.80
C LEU A 47 11.39 4.08 18.08
N ALA A 48 10.54 5.09 17.92
CA ALA A 48 9.67 5.58 18.99
C ALA A 48 8.75 4.45 19.50
N PRO A 49 8.42 4.40 20.81
CA PRO A 49 7.42 3.49 21.32
C PRO A 49 6.09 3.69 20.58
N SER A 50 5.65 2.68 19.83
CA SER A 50 4.41 2.76 19.05
C SER A 50 3.17 2.45 19.88
N GLY A 51 3.32 1.64 20.94
CA GLY A 51 2.19 1.13 21.71
C GLY A 51 1.21 0.32 20.85
N LEU A 52 1.68 -0.34 19.78
CA LEU A 52 0.84 -1.05 18.81
C LEU A 52 -0.14 -2.03 19.48
N HIS A 53 0.34 -2.79 20.48
CA HIS A 53 -0.45 -3.73 21.28
C HIS A 53 -1.64 -3.10 22.03
N ARG A 54 -1.69 -1.77 22.15
CA ARG A 54 -2.75 -1.03 22.86
C ARG A 54 -3.81 -0.43 21.94
N TRP A 55 -3.73 -0.67 20.63
CA TRP A 55 -4.81 -0.29 19.72
C TRP A 55 -5.98 -1.24 19.83
N HIS A 56 -7.17 -0.65 19.83
CA HIS A 56 -8.45 -1.34 19.91
C HIS A 56 -9.38 -0.78 18.83
N ARG A 57 -10.22 -1.65 18.26
CA ARG A 57 -11.43 -1.21 17.56
C ARG A 57 -12.50 -0.93 18.61
N ILE A 58 -13.20 0.17 18.47
CA ILE A 58 -14.29 0.53 19.38
C ILE A 58 -15.61 0.08 18.75
N LEU A 59 -16.27 -0.85 19.42
CA LEU A 59 -17.61 -1.30 19.09
C LEU A 59 -18.60 -0.49 19.90
N ASP A 60 -19.51 0.19 19.21
CA ASP A 60 -20.53 1.02 19.85
C ASP A 60 -21.92 0.40 19.65
N PRO A 61 -22.52 -0.21 20.69
CA PRO A 61 -23.83 -0.84 20.57
C PRO A 61 -24.96 0.17 20.32
N MET A 62 -24.70 1.46 20.58
CA MET A 62 -25.64 2.54 20.32
C MET A 62 -25.58 3.05 18.87
N ASP A 63 -24.66 2.50 18.06
CA ASP A 63 -24.43 2.89 16.66
C ASP A 63 -24.33 4.42 16.46
N ARG A 64 -23.61 5.10 17.36
CA ARG A 64 -23.40 6.54 17.22
C ARG A 64 -22.59 6.82 15.96
N CYS A 65 -22.82 7.99 15.38
CA CYS A 65 -21.98 8.51 14.31
C CYS A 65 -20.48 8.36 14.69
N PRO A 66 -19.64 7.74 13.84
CA PRO A 66 -18.22 7.49 14.12
C PRO A 66 -17.47 8.73 14.59
N VAL A 67 -17.80 9.89 14.02
CA VAL A 67 -17.21 11.18 14.39
C VAL A 67 -17.56 11.54 15.82
N SER A 68 -18.84 11.51 16.17
CA SER A 68 -19.31 11.86 17.52
C SER A 68 -18.70 10.91 18.55
N LEU A 69 -18.59 9.63 18.23
CA LEU A 69 -17.90 8.65 19.07
C LEU A 69 -16.41 9.00 19.22
N ALA A 70 -15.73 9.34 18.13
CA ALA A 70 -14.33 9.75 18.19
C ALA A 70 -14.11 11.02 19.01
N ARG A 71 -15.03 12.01 18.95
CA ARG A 71 -14.98 13.20 19.81
C ARG A 71 -15.05 12.82 21.29
N LEU A 72 -16.01 11.97 21.67
CA LEU A 72 -16.16 11.50 23.04
C LEU A 72 -14.91 10.75 23.51
N LEU A 73 -14.39 9.84 22.68
CA LEU A 73 -13.17 9.09 22.98
C LEU A 73 -11.94 9.99 23.14
N ALA A 74 -11.82 11.04 22.33
CA ALA A 74 -10.66 11.93 22.34
C ALA A 74 -10.50 12.67 23.69
N ASP A 75 -11.61 12.92 24.39
CA ASP A 75 -11.64 13.57 25.70
C ASP A 75 -11.77 12.56 26.87
N THR A 76 -11.84 11.26 26.58
CA THR A 76 -12.00 10.21 27.60
C THR A 76 -10.69 9.90 28.32
N PRO A 77 -10.63 9.96 29.67
CA PRO A 77 -9.45 9.57 30.41
C PRO A 77 -8.98 8.16 30.07
N GLY A 78 -7.68 8.01 29.82
CA GLY A 78 -7.10 6.71 29.42
C GLY A 78 -7.09 6.45 27.91
N VAL A 79 -7.74 7.27 27.08
CA VAL A 79 -7.53 7.25 25.63
C VAL A 79 -6.36 8.17 25.26
N THR A 80 -5.38 7.66 24.51
CA THR A 80 -4.21 8.46 24.09
C THR A 80 -4.28 8.93 22.65
N THR A 81 -4.91 8.14 21.79
CA THR A 81 -5.03 8.43 20.36
C THR A 81 -6.35 7.88 19.87
N VAL A 82 -7.04 8.64 19.01
CA VAL A 82 -8.23 8.19 18.29
C VAL A 82 -7.98 8.27 16.79
N SER A 83 -8.41 7.24 16.05
CA SER A 83 -8.32 7.15 14.58
C SER A 83 -9.71 6.92 14.01
N LEU A 84 -10.06 7.65 12.95
CA LEU A 84 -11.23 7.40 12.10
C LEU A 84 -10.76 6.71 10.81
N GLN A 85 -10.52 5.41 10.89
CA GLN A 85 -10.01 4.67 9.74
C GLN A 85 -11.15 4.37 8.76
N THR A 86 -11.08 4.95 7.57
CA THR A 86 -11.99 4.68 6.47
C THR A 86 -11.69 3.33 5.84
N ARG A 87 -12.72 2.61 5.41
CA ARG A 87 -12.54 1.36 4.65
C ARG A 87 -11.73 1.64 3.37
N GLY A 88 -10.83 0.70 3.04
CA GLY A 88 -10.08 0.71 1.79
C GLY A 88 -10.97 0.95 0.58
N ALA A 89 -10.50 1.77 -0.34
CA ALA A 89 -11.22 2.02 -1.57
C ALA A 89 -11.09 0.79 -2.47
N LEU A 90 -12.15 0.46 -3.21
CA LEU A 90 -11.99 -0.47 -4.32
C LEU A 90 -10.88 0.06 -5.24
N PRO A 91 -10.05 -0.82 -5.82
CA PRO A 91 -9.12 -0.38 -6.85
C PRO A 91 -9.92 0.35 -7.92
N PRO A 92 -9.39 1.46 -8.48
CA PRO A 92 -10.10 2.16 -9.53
C PRO A 92 -10.36 1.18 -10.66
N SER A 93 -11.64 0.89 -10.92
CA SER A 93 -12.05 0.37 -12.22
C SER A 93 -11.81 1.53 -13.17
N VAL A 94 -10.65 1.55 -13.83
CA VAL A 94 -10.42 2.51 -14.92
C VAL A 94 -11.62 2.31 -15.86
N PRO A 95 -12.49 3.31 -16.08
CA PRO A 95 -13.36 3.26 -17.24
C PRO A 95 -12.37 3.16 -18.39
N THR A 96 -12.42 2.06 -19.13
CA THR A 96 -11.70 1.93 -20.39
C THR A 96 -11.78 3.30 -21.06
N PRO A 97 -10.66 3.99 -21.33
CA PRO A 97 -10.74 5.08 -22.28
C PRO A 97 -11.45 4.47 -23.47
N VAL A 98 -12.54 5.07 -23.92
CA VAL A 98 -13.14 4.70 -25.20
C VAL A 98 -12.10 5.09 -26.25
N ARG A 99 -11.06 4.26 -26.39
CA ARG A 99 -10.48 4.02 -27.68
C ARG A 99 -11.61 3.39 -28.49
N PRO A 100 -11.78 3.78 -29.76
CA PRO A 100 -12.64 3.01 -30.65
C PRO A 100 -12.25 1.54 -30.49
N ASP A 101 -13.26 0.70 -30.29
CA ASP A 101 -13.20 -0.75 -30.14
C ASP A 101 -11.87 -1.31 -30.68
N PRO A 102 -10.94 -1.75 -29.81
CA PRO A 102 -9.78 -2.46 -30.32
C PRO A 102 -10.37 -3.77 -30.79
N GLY A 103 -10.69 -3.85 -32.08
CA GLY A 103 -10.88 -5.12 -32.76
C GLY A 103 -9.77 -6.08 -32.35
N PRO A 104 -9.97 -7.40 -32.50
CA PRO A 104 -9.14 -8.45 -31.90
C PRO A 104 -7.67 -8.02 -31.83
N VAL A 105 -7.20 -7.82 -30.59
CA VAL A 105 -5.90 -7.20 -30.27
C VAL A 105 -4.85 -7.76 -31.23
N SER A 106 -4.39 -6.91 -32.14
CA SER A 106 -3.28 -7.24 -33.02
C SER A 106 -2.00 -7.03 -32.23
N ASP A 107 -1.26 -8.13 -32.13
CA ASP A 107 -0.02 -8.39 -31.43
C ASP A 107 0.97 -7.21 -31.42
N PRO A 108 1.06 -6.43 -30.32
CA PRO A 108 2.22 -5.58 -30.12
C PRO A 108 3.35 -6.50 -29.71
N GLY A 109 4.28 -6.73 -30.64
CA GLY A 109 5.53 -7.41 -30.34
C GLY A 109 6.25 -6.80 -29.12
N PRO A 110 7.29 -7.47 -28.60
CA PRO A 110 7.92 -7.12 -27.33
C PRO A 110 8.33 -5.64 -27.28
N VAL A 111 7.72 -4.87 -26.36
CA VAL A 111 8.20 -3.53 -26.02
C VAL A 111 9.50 -3.70 -25.24
N SER A 112 10.59 -3.13 -25.74
CA SER A 112 11.94 -3.41 -25.23
C SER A 112 12.19 -2.93 -23.79
N ASP A 113 11.38 -2.00 -23.28
CA ASP A 113 11.36 -1.57 -21.87
C ASP A 113 10.08 -0.77 -21.56
N PRO A 114 8.94 -1.42 -21.27
CA PRO A 114 7.68 -0.70 -21.02
C PRO A 114 7.71 0.13 -19.71
N TYR A 115 8.76 -0.01 -18.90
CA TYR A 115 8.87 0.62 -17.59
C TYR A 115 9.88 1.77 -17.54
N GLY A 116 10.78 1.87 -18.53
CA GLY A 116 11.91 2.81 -18.53
C GLY A 116 12.97 2.48 -17.47
N LEU A 117 13.03 1.23 -16.99
CA LEU A 117 13.93 0.75 -15.94
C LEU A 117 15.20 0.08 -16.48
N ASP A 118 15.26 -0.22 -17.78
CA ASP A 118 16.30 -1.01 -18.46
C ASP A 118 16.53 -2.39 -17.82
N VAL A 119 15.46 -3.08 -17.42
CA VAL A 119 15.49 -4.35 -16.68
C VAL A 119 16.32 -5.42 -17.40
N ALA A 120 16.24 -5.51 -18.73
CA ALA A 120 16.97 -6.47 -19.54
C ALA A 120 18.50 -6.38 -19.36
N THR A 121 19.02 -5.17 -19.10
CA THR A 121 20.46 -4.93 -18.90
C THR A 121 20.98 -5.62 -17.64
N VAL A 122 20.17 -5.69 -16.58
CA VAL A 122 20.60 -6.24 -15.28
C VAL A 122 20.25 -7.71 -15.10
N ARG A 123 19.23 -8.23 -15.82
CA ARG A 123 18.83 -9.65 -15.78
C ARG A 123 19.93 -10.63 -16.21
N ARG A 124 20.93 -10.17 -16.99
CA ARG A 124 22.06 -11.00 -17.39
C ARG A 124 22.99 -11.40 -16.23
N PHE A 125 22.86 -10.73 -15.08
CA PHE A 125 23.69 -10.98 -13.91
C PHE A 125 22.94 -11.83 -12.89
N PRO A 126 23.64 -12.69 -12.13
CA PRO A 126 22.99 -13.44 -11.05
C PRO A 126 22.34 -12.51 -10.02
N GLY A 127 21.10 -12.82 -9.63
CA GLY A 127 20.28 -11.94 -8.78
C GLY A 127 19.52 -10.87 -9.57
N GLY A 128 19.80 -10.71 -10.86
CA GLY A 128 19.19 -9.73 -11.76
C GLY A 128 17.71 -9.98 -12.06
N CYS A 129 17.16 -11.14 -11.67
CA CYS A 129 15.73 -11.44 -11.74
C CYS A 129 15.09 -11.48 -10.35
N GLY A 130 15.81 -11.05 -9.30
CA GLY A 130 15.33 -11.02 -7.91
C GLY A 130 15.49 -12.33 -7.14
N GLU A 131 16.35 -13.24 -7.61
CA GLU A 131 16.54 -14.56 -7.00
C GLU A 131 16.82 -14.50 -5.49
N GLY A 132 16.10 -15.33 -4.73
CA GLY A 132 16.24 -15.44 -3.28
C GLY A 132 15.57 -14.31 -2.48
N VAL A 133 14.91 -13.36 -3.15
CA VAL A 133 14.18 -12.28 -2.48
C VAL A 133 12.74 -12.73 -2.22
N ALA A 134 12.39 -12.91 -0.96
CA ALA A 134 11.01 -13.18 -0.55
C ALA A 134 10.14 -11.93 -0.67
N VAL A 135 8.90 -12.11 -1.12
CA VAL A 135 7.93 -11.01 -1.27
C VAL A 135 6.64 -11.36 -0.56
N ALA A 136 6.01 -10.40 0.12
CA ALA A 136 4.61 -10.50 0.51
C ALA A 136 3.83 -9.35 -0.13
N VAL A 137 2.67 -9.65 -0.69
CA VAL A 137 1.80 -8.67 -1.34
C VAL A 137 0.47 -8.61 -0.58
N VAL A 138 0.12 -7.43 -0.10
CA VAL A 138 -1.16 -7.14 0.55
C VAL A 138 -2.08 -6.48 -0.46
N GLU A 139 -3.19 -7.14 -0.78
CA GLU A 139 -4.23 -6.69 -1.72
C GLU A 139 -5.61 -7.21 -1.26
N GLN A 140 -6.70 -6.78 -1.88
CA GLN A 140 -8.08 -7.25 -1.68
C GLN A 140 -8.34 -8.68 -2.15
N GLY A 141 -7.82 -9.07 -3.31
CA GLY A 141 -8.28 -10.21 -4.08
C GLY A 141 -7.21 -10.87 -4.92
N TRP A 142 -7.41 -12.17 -5.09
CA TRP A 142 -6.53 -13.09 -5.80
C TRP A 142 -7.38 -14.18 -6.45
N ARG A 143 -7.00 -14.60 -7.66
CA ARG A 143 -7.55 -15.80 -8.30
C ARG A 143 -6.76 -17.01 -7.83
N LEU A 144 -7.41 -17.93 -7.12
CA LEU A 144 -6.75 -19.02 -6.41
C LEU A 144 -7.42 -20.36 -6.68
N ASP A 145 -6.65 -21.44 -6.59
CA ASP A 145 -7.19 -22.79 -6.49
C ASP A 145 -7.56 -23.15 -5.05
N GLU A 146 -8.10 -24.35 -4.86
CA GLU A 146 -8.49 -24.87 -3.55
C GLU A 146 -7.34 -24.93 -2.54
N ALA A 147 -6.10 -25.09 -3.02
CA ALA A 147 -4.89 -25.12 -2.20
C ALA A 147 -4.30 -23.72 -1.94
N GLY A 148 -4.96 -22.65 -2.40
CA GLY A 148 -4.50 -21.27 -2.22
C GLY A 148 -3.34 -20.87 -3.14
N ARG A 149 -3.14 -21.59 -4.24
CA ARG A 149 -2.13 -21.28 -5.27
C ARG A 149 -2.70 -20.27 -6.27
N ALA A 150 -1.90 -19.31 -6.71
CA ALA A 150 -2.35 -18.37 -7.74
C ALA A 150 -2.63 -19.11 -9.06
N LEU A 151 -3.81 -18.90 -9.62
CA LEU A 151 -4.27 -19.55 -10.84
C LEU A 151 -4.00 -18.67 -12.05
N HIS A 152 -2.77 -18.73 -12.54
CA HIS A 152 -2.43 -18.19 -13.86
C HIS A 152 -1.21 -18.93 -14.42
N PRO A 153 -1.23 -19.36 -15.70
CA PRO A 153 -0.13 -20.16 -16.27
C PRO A 153 1.21 -19.44 -16.40
N ALA A 154 1.24 -18.11 -16.22
CA ALA A 154 2.49 -17.34 -16.19
C ALA A 154 3.06 -17.16 -14.77
N LEU A 155 2.37 -17.59 -13.72
CA LEU A 155 2.84 -17.39 -12.35
C LEU A 155 3.61 -18.60 -11.84
N PRO A 156 4.69 -18.39 -11.07
CA PRO A 156 5.46 -19.50 -10.53
C PRO A 156 4.65 -20.29 -9.50
N GLU A 157 4.95 -21.58 -9.38
CA GLU A 157 4.27 -22.45 -8.42
C GLU A 157 4.49 -22.04 -6.96
N HIS A 158 5.47 -21.20 -6.63
CA HIS A 158 5.70 -20.77 -5.25
C HIS A 158 4.83 -19.56 -4.84
N VAL A 159 3.98 -19.02 -5.73
CA VAL A 159 3.00 -18.00 -5.38
C VAL A 159 1.83 -18.65 -4.63
N ARG A 160 1.67 -18.25 -3.37
CA ARG A 160 0.72 -18.88 -2.44
C ARG A 160 0.08 -17.83 -1.54
N LYS A 161 -1.23 -17.93 -1.33
CA LYS A 161 -1.91 -17.15 -0.31
C LYS A 161 -1.58 -17.68 1.09
N LEU A 162 -1.40 -16.77 2.05
CA LEU A 162 -1.35 -17.17 3.45
C LEU A 162 -2.71 -17.76 3.88
N PRO A 163 -2.71 -18.72 4.83
CA PRO A 163 -3.96 -19.27 5.39
C PRO A 163 -4.86 -18.24 6.10
N TRP A 164 -4.37 -17.02 6.32
CA TRP A 164 -5.13 -15.92 6.89
C TRP A 164 -5.82 -15.05 5.82
N GLY A 165 -6.95 -14.46 6.18
CA GLY A 165 -7.74 -13.58 5.32
C GLY A 165 -8.55 -14.32 4.25
N ARG A 166 -9.46 -13.61 3.58
CA ARG A 166 -10.30 -14.11 2.50
C ARG A 166 -10.12 -13.23 1.28
N SER A 167 -9.77 -13.86 0.16
CA SER A 167 -9.68 -13.19 -1.15
C SER A 167 -11.05 -12.62 -1.56
N HIS A 168 -11.08 -11.36 -1.96
CA HIS A 168 -12.25 -10.72 -2.55
C HIS A 168 -12.30 -11.00 -4.06
N ALA A 169 -13.13 -11.96 -4.47
CA ALA A 169 -13.21 -12.40 -5.87
C ALA A 169 -13.44 -11.24 -6.88
N PRO A 170 -14.31 -10.25 -6.64
CA PRO A 170 -14.48 -9.13 -7.58
C PRO A 170 -13.26 -8.22 -7.73
N SER A 171 -12.28 -8.28 -6.82
CA SER A 171 -11.01 -7.54 -6.94
C SER A 171 -9.85 -8.43 -7.39
N ALA A 172 -10.09 -9.72 -7.69
CA ALA A 172 -9.02 -10.67 -8.03
C ALA A 172 -8.17 -10.21 -9.22
N TRP A 173 -8.79 -9.61 -10.23
CA TRP A 173 -8.11 -9.03 -11.38
C TRP A 173 -6.99 -8.05 -11.00
N HIS A 174 -7.17 -7.24 -9.95
CA HIS A 174 -6.18 -6.24 -9.53
C HIS A 174 -4.94 -6.90 -8.91
N GLY A 175 -5.15 -7.87 -8.02
CA GLY A 175 -4.06 -8.68 -7.48
C GLY A 175 -3.35 -9.51 -8.55
N MET A 176 -4.09 -10.11 -9.49
CA MET A 176 -3.47 -10.84 -10.61
C MET A 176 -2.61 -9.92 -11.45
N ARG A 177 -3.07 -8.71 -11.76
CA ARG A 177 -2.29 -7.73 -12.52
C ARG A 177 -1.03 -7.27 -11.77
N THR A 178 -1.13 -7.09 -10.46
CA THR A 178 0.03 -6.82 -9.61
C THR A 178 1.09 -7.92 -9.74
N LEU A 179 0.68 -9.19 -9.69
CA LEU A 179 1.60 -10.32 -9.82
C LEU A 179 2.20 -10.46 -11.22
N GLY A 180 1.48 -10.04 -12.26
CA GLY A 180 1.99 -10.02 -13.62
C GLY A 180 3.21 -9.12 -13.77
N VAL A 181 3.09 -7.87 -13.34
CA VAL A 181 4.18 -6.88 -13.35
C VAL A 181 5.36 -7.34 -12.48
N LEU A 182 5.07 -7.91 -11.31
CA LEU A 182 6.10 -8.33 -10.38
C LEU A 182 6.87 -9.58 -10.87
N ALA A 183 6.15 -10.65 -11.21
CA ALA A 183 6.73 -12.00 -11.24
C ALA A 183 6.19 -12.94 -12.34
N ALA A 184 5.52 -12.43 -13.39
CA ALA A 184 5.17 -13.28 -14.54
C ALA A 184 6.44 -13.91 -15.15
N GLN A 185 6.44 -15.23 -15.29
CA GLN A 185 7.56 -15.97 -15.85
C GLN A 185 7.69 -15.75 -17.36
N PRO A 186 8.92 -15.63 -17.88
CA PRO A 186 9.14 -15.63 -19.32
C PRO A 186 8.66 -16.95 -19.92
N ARG A 187 8.06 -16.92 -21.12
CA ARG A 187 7.62 -18.13 -21.83
C ARG A 187 8.44 -18.38 -23.10
N PRO A 188 8.79 -19.65 -23.40
CA PRO A 188 9.55 -20.01 -24.60
C PRO A 188 8.86 -19.63 -25.91
N GLU A 189 7.52 -19.65 -25.95
CA GLU A 189 6.72 -19.28 -27.13
C GLU A 189 6.52 -17.75 -27.31
N GLY A 190 7.14 -16.91 -26.47
CA GLY A 190 6.94 -15.46 -26.49
C GLY A 190 5.67 -15.07 -25.76
N GLY A 191 5.69 -15.14 -24.43
CA GLY A 191 4.62 -14.56 -23.60
C GLY A 191 4.65 -13.04 -23.67
N LEU A 192 3.48 -12.41 -23.74
CA LEU A 192 3.32 -10.95 -23.89
C LEU A 192 3.86 -10.14 -22.68
N VAL A 193 4.00 -10.78 -21.52
CA VAL A 193 4.34 -10.12 -20.24
C VAL A 193 5.42 -10.91 -19.51
N GLU A 194 6.52 -10.24 -19.19
CA GLU A 194 7.59 -10.74 -18.34
C GLU A 194 7.71 -9.85 -17.09
N GLY A 195 7.50 -10.43 -15.92
CA GLY A 195 7.57 -9.71 -14.65
C GLY A 195 8.99 -9.22 -14.37
N ILE A 196 9.11 -8.05 -13.74
CA ILE A 196 10.42 -7.41 -13.52
C ILE A 196 11.35 -8.32 -12.70
N ALA A 197 10.80 -9.01 -11.70
CA ALA A 197 11.52 -9.89 -10.79
C ALA A 197 10.93 -11.31 -10.77
N TRP A 198 10.79 -11.95 -11.94
CA TRP A 198 10.23 -13.30 -12.05
C TRP A 198 11.03 -14.40 -11.32
N GLY A 199 12.27 -14.14 -10.95
CA GLY A 199 13.10 -15.01 -10.12
C GLY A 199 12.90 -14.81 -8.62
N CYS A 200 12.16 -13.77 -8.19
CA CYS A 200 11.88 -13.55 -6.79
C CYS A 200 11.04 -14.68 -6.23
N GLY A 201 11.29 -14.98 -4.96
CA GLY A 201 10.60 -16.05 -4.31
C GLY A 201 11.16 -16.34 -2.93
N PRO A 202 10.26 -16.72 -2.01
CA PRO A 202 8.92 -17.16 -2.33
C PRO A 202 7.85 -16.06 -2.04
N ILE A 203 6.70 -16.07 -2.75
CA ILE A 203 5.76 -14.92 -2.85
C ILE A 203 4.44 -15.17 -2.12
N TRP A 204 4.19 -14.40 -1.05
CA TRP A 204 3.04 -14.59 -0.15
C TRP A 204 1.92 -13.61 -0.44
N LEU A 205 0.74 -14.13 -0.75
CA LEU A 205 -0.43 -13.33 -0.99
C LEU A 205 -1.19 -13.14 0.32
N VAL A 206 -1.53 -11.90 0.66
CA VAL A 206 -2.22 -11.54 1.88
C VAL A 206 -3.46 -10.72 1.52
N ALA A 207 -4.62 -11.17 1.98
CA ALA A 207 -5.89 -10.49 1.73
C ALA A 207 -6.21 -9.51 2.87
N GLU A 208 -6.61 -8.28 2.57
CA GLU A 208 -6.91 -7.24 3.60
C GLU A 208 -8.20 -7.45 4.41
N SER A 209 -8.94 -8.53 4.15
CA SER A 209 -10.24 -8.82 4.77
C SER A 209 -10.29 -10.26 5.26
N THR A 210 -11.05 -10.54 6.32
CA THR A 210 -11.38 -11.89 6.78
C THR A 210 -12.66 -12.44 6.13
N GLY A 211 -13.31 -11.64 5.28
CA GLY A 211 -14.65 -11.91 4.75
C GLY A 211 -15.77 -11.45 5.68
N ALA A 212 -15.58 -11.56 7.00
CA ALA A 212 -16.49 -11.01 8.01
C ALA A 212 -16.19 -9.53 8.31
N ALA A 213 -14.92 -9.14 8.28
CA ALA A 213 -14.49 -7.78 8.55
C ALA A 213 -13.30 -7.38 7.66
N TRP A 214 -13.25 -6.08 7.33
CA TRP A 214 -12.04 -5.45 6.79
C TRP A 214 -11.01 -5.29 7.93
N ALA A 215 -9.80 -5.82 7.74
CA ALA A 215 -8.79 -6.00 8.78
C ALA A 215 -7.36 -5.74 8.26
N PRO A 216 -7.07 -4.54 7.73
CA PRO A 216 -5.76 -4.22 7.13
C PRO A 216 -4.60 -4.30 8.11
N ALA A 217 -4.85 -4.03 9.40
CA ALA A 217 -3.83 -4.09 10.45
C ALA A 217 -3.32 -5.53 10.67
N ASP A 218 -4.24 -6.51 10.74
CA ASP A 218 -3.86 -7.92 10.80
C ASP A 218 -3.20 -8.39 9.50
N ALA A 219 -3.65 -7.90 8.34
CA ALA A 219 -3.03 -8.23 7.05
C ALA A 219 -1.54 -7.81 7.00
N LEU A 220 -1.23 -6.56 7.38
CA LEU A 220 0.15 -6.11 7.50
C LEU A 220 0.92 -6.94 8.52
N LEU A 221 0.31 -7.26 9.66
CA LEU A 221 0.97 -8.03 10.70
C LEU A 221 1.31 -9.45 10.23
N MET A 222 0.43 -10.11 9.49
CA MET A 222 0.70 -11.42 8.89
C MET A 222 1.83 -11.37 7.86
N ALA A 223 1.88 -10.31 7.04
CA ALA A 223 2.99 -10.11 6.11
C ALA A 223 4.32 -9.87 6.85
N ILE A 224 4.31 -9.06 7.91
CA ILE A 224 5.47 -8.80 8.77
C ILE A 224 5.96 -10.08 9.44
N GLU A 225 5.06 -10.85 10.06
CA GLU A 225 5.37 -12.13 10.70
C GLU A 225 6.10 -13.07 9.76
N ARG A 226 5.67 -13.08 8.49
CA ARG A 226 6.22 -13.96 7.50
C ARG A 226 7.56 -13.46 6.92
N LEU A 227 7.75 -12.15 6.77
CA LEU A 227 8.96 -11.56 6.19
C LEU A 227 10.06 -11.23 7.22
N ARG A 228 9.77 -11.14 8.53
CA ARG A 228 10.77 -10.74 9.55
C ARG A 228 11.99 -11.68 9.64
N HIS A 229 11.87 -12.88 9.07
CA HIS A 229 12.91 -13.91 9.00
C HIS A 229 13.62 -13.98 7.66
N THR A 230 13.26 -13.14 6.70
CA THR A 230 13.85 -13.07 5.36
C THR A 230 14.56 -11.73 5.20
N PRO A 231 15.87 -11.65 5.48
CA PRO A 231 16.65 -10.43 5.26
C PRO A 231 16.45 -9.91 3.83
N GLY A 232 16.16 -8.62 3.69
CA GLY A 232 15.90 -8.00 2.38
C GLY A 232 14.54 -8.30 1.76
N GLY A 233 13.68 -9.05 2.44
CA GLY A 233 12.32 -9.33 1.98
C GLY A 233 11.51 -8.06 1.76
N ILE A 234 10.59 -8.11 0.79
CA ILE A 234 9.81 -6.97 0.33
C ILE A 234 8.34 -7.17 0.69
N LEU A 235 7.75 -6.17 1.33
CA LEU A 235 6.33 -6.03 1.54
C LEU A 235 5.78 -5.01 0.55
N LEU A 236 4.97 -5.45 -0.40
CA LEU A 236 4.22 -4.59 -1.32
C LEU A 236 2.80 -4.36 -0.76
N ILE A 237 2.42 -3.10 -0.59
CA ILE A 237 1.10 -2.68 -0.15
C ILE A 237 0.36 -2.09 -1.37
N GLU A 238 -0.53 -2.89 -1.96
CA GLU A 238 -1.39 -2.54 -3.09
C GLU A 238 -2.76 -2.09 -2.61
N ALA A 239 -2.79 -0.99 -1.86
CA ALA A 239 -4.04 -0.48 -1.34
C ALA A 239 -3.99 1.01 -1.02
N GLN A 240 -5.15 1.64 -1.11
CA GLN A 240 -5.37 3.05 -0.82
C GLN A 240 -6.56 3.23 0.13
N LEU A 241 -6.57 4.32 0.88
CA LEU A 241 -7.67 4.70 1.76
C LEU A 241 -8.29 6.00 1.25
N PRO A 242 -9.62 6.17 1.26
CA PRO A 242 -10.19 7.49 1.14
C PRO A 242 -9.82 8.29 2.40
N VAL A 243 -9.04 9.34 2.26
CA VAL A 243 -8.61 10.15 3.39
C VAL A 243 -9.65 11.21 3.69
N LEU A 244 -10.02 11.29 4.97
CA LEU A 244 -11.02 12.24 5.43
C LEU A 244 -10.48 13.67 5.28
N ARG A 245 -11.15 14.50 4.47
CA ARG A 245 -11.05 15.95 4.61
C ARG A 245 -12.01 16.39 5.71
N LEU A 246 -11.53 16.39 6.94
CA LEU A 246 -12.32 16.78 8.09
C LEU A 246 -12.39 18.31 8.13
N PHE A 247 -13.54 18.89 7.77
CA PHE A 247 -13.77 20.34 7.86
C PHE A 247 -14.65 20.72 9.05
N CYS A 248 -14.21 21.72 9.80
CA CYS A 248 -15.05 22.50 10.69
C CYS A 248 -15.55 23.74 9.95
N ARG A 249 -16.65 23.64 9.19
CA ARG A 249 -17.34 24.85 8.71
C ARG A 249 -18.17 25.44 9.85
N GLY A 250 -17.92 26.71 10.18
CA GLY A 250 -18.95 27.57 10.77
C GLY A 250 -20.20 27.53 9.90
N ALA A 251 -21.36 27.64 10.53
CA ALA A 251 -22.67 27.55 9.88
C ALA A 251 -22.70 28.42 8.63
N PRO A 252 -23.17 27.93 7.46
CA PRO A 252 -23.87 28.84 6.58
C PRO A 252 -25.07 29.37 7.38
N SER A 253 -25.31 30.67 7.32
CA SER A 253 -26.50 31.31 7.88
C SER A 253 -27.74 30.79 7.17
N TRP A 254 -28.31 29.70 7.67
CA TRP A 254 -29.63 29.22 7.27
C TRP A 254 -30.67 29.86 8.20
N THR A 255 -31.71 30.43 7.61
CA THR A 255 -32.83 31.09 8.30
C THR A 255 -33.59 30.10 9.19
N GLU A 256 -34.16 30.62 10.29
CA GLU A 256 -34.66 29.91 11.49
C GLU A 256 -35.83 28.90 11.31
N GLU A 257 -36.24 28.52 10.09
CA GLU A 257 -37.46 27.71 9.92
C GLU A 257 -37.29 26.17 9.90
N ASP A 258 -36.07 25.62 9.86
CA ASP A 258 -35.85 24.16 9.81
C ASP A 258 -35.50 23.51 11.17
N SER A 259 -36.29 23.80 12.20
CA SER A 259 -36.08 23.36 13.59
C SER A 259 -36.33 21.87 13.87
N SER A 260 -36.77 21.08 12.87
CA SER A 260 -36.87 19.61 12.94
C SER A 260 -35.66 18.87 12.35
N LEU A 261 -34.87 19.54 11.49
CA LEU A 261 -33.61 19.01 10.93
C LEU A 261 -32.36 19.47 11.71
N GLN A 262 -32.51 20.46 12.60
CA GLN A 262 -31.43 21.05 13.39
C GLN A 262 -30.98 20.23 14.62
N ARG A 263 -31.57 19.06 14.92
CA ARG A 263 -31.39 18.40 16.23
C ARG A 263 -30.36 17.26 16.38
N ALA A 264 -29.58 16.81 15.39
CA ALA A 264 -28.52 15.81 15.71
C ALA A 264 -27.37 15.55 14.72
N TRP A 265 -27.02 16.45 13.79
CA TRP A 265 -25.82 16.26 12.94
C TRP A 265 -24.79 17.36 13.21
N SER A 266 -24.04 17.22 14.30
CA SER A 266 -22.98 18.15 14.70
C SER A 266 -21.73 18.01 13.81
N ARG A 267 -21.76 18.73 12.69
CA ARG A 267 -20.64 19.34 11.94
C ARG A 267 -19.29 18.64 12.01
N LEU A 268 -19.18 17.61 11.18
CA LEU A 268 -17.96 17.21 10.53
C LEU A 268 -18.39 16.68 9.17
N TYR A 269 -18.11 17.45 8.11
CA TYR A 269 -18.38 16.97 6.76
C TYR A 269 -17.26 16.02 6.38
N ILE A 270 -17.62 14.77 6.11
CA ILE A 270 -16.72 13.83 5.44
C ILE A 270 -16.94 14.08 3.95
N ASP A 271 -16.11 14.97 3.38
CA ASP A 271 -15.93 14.97 1.94
C ASP A 271 -14.83 13.95 1.62
N ALA A 272 -15.25 12.72 1.35
CA ALA A 272 -14.38 11.65 0.88
C ALA A 272 -14.32 11.58 -0.65
N VAL A 273 -14.99 12.50 -1.37
CA VAL A 273 -15.05 12.44 -2.82
C VAL A 273 -13.72 12.91 -3.40
N GLY A 274 -12.91 11.94 -3.85
CA GLY A 274 -11.72 12.19 -4.66
C GLY A 274 -10.37 12.28 -3.93
N ALA A 275 -10.34 12.29 -2.58
CA ALA A 275 -9.08 12.34 -1.82
C ALA A 275 -8.65 10.95 -1.36
N TYR A 276 -8.07 10.13 -2.23
CA TYR A 276 -7.43 8.87 -1.84
C TYR A 276 -6.00 9.10 -1.37
N GLY A 277 -5.52 8.27 -0.46
CA GLY A 277 -4.20 8.39 0.11
C GLY A 277 -3.57 7.06 0.46
N PRO A 278 -2.29 7.09 0.84
CA PRO A 278 -1.56 5.89 1.17
C PRO A 278 -2.08 5.35 2.51
N TRP A 279 -2.00 4.04 2.73
CA TRP A 279 -2.28 3.41 4.04
C TRP A 279 -1.57 4.06 5.23
N GLU A 280 -0.43 4.71 5.01
CA GLU A 280 0.32 5.41 6.06
C GLU A 280 -0.35 6.72 6.53
N ALA A 281 -1.44 7.14 5.87
CA ALA A 281 -2.37 8.14 6.40
C ALA A 281 -3.06 7.64 7.67
N SER A 282 -3.28 6.32 7.80
CA SER A 282 -3.86 5.73 8.99
C SER A 282 -2.84 5.53 10.10
N ALA A 283 -3.13 6.02 11.32
CA ALA A 283 -2.20 5.97 12.44
C ALA A 283 -1.71 4.55 12.81
N PRO A 284 -2.56 3.53 13.01
CA PRO A 284 -2.07 2.18 13.30
C PRO A 284 -1.32 1.55 12.13
N LEU A 285 -1.73 1.81 10.88
CA LEU A 285 -1.04 1.27 9.70
C LEU A 285 0.34 1.93 9.52
N PHE A 286 0.44 3.24 9.72
CA PHE A 286 1.71 3.97 9.78
C PHE A 286 2.67 3.34 10.81
N GLN A 287 2.18 3.03 12.01
CA GLN A 287 2.97 2.38 13.04
C GLN A 287 3.40 0.96 12.66
N LEU A 288 2.54 0.18 11.98
CA LEU A 288 2.88 -1.15 11.47
C LEU A 288 3.93 -1.09 10.35
N ILE A 289 3.84 -0.12 9.45
CA ILE A 289 4.83 0.07 8.38
C ILE A 289 6.18 0.46 8.99
N ARG A 290 6.18 1.34 10.01
CA ARG A 290 7.40 1.62 10.80
C ARG A 290 7.97 0.40 11.51
N LEU A 291 7.09 -0.44 12.05
CA LEU A 291 7.50 -1.70 12.66
C LEU A 291 8.18 -2.61 11.62
N ALA A 292 7.58 -2.76 10.42
CA ALA A 292 8.13 -3.57 9.34
C ALA A 292 9.54 -3.08 8.93
N THR A 293 9.69 -1.78 8.71
CA THR A 293 10.98 -1.20 8.28
C THR A 293 12.05 -1.29 9.36
N ALA A 294 11.69 -1.09 10.63
CA ALA A 294 12.60 -1.31 11.76
C ALA A 294 12.98 -2.79 11.94
N LEU A 295 12.12 -3.73 11.52
CA LEU A 295 12.46 -5.15 11.46
C LEU A 295 13.34 -5.51 10.25
N GLY A 296 13.68 -4.56 9.39
CA GLY A 296 14.53 -4.77 8.22
C GLY A 296 13.79 -5.22 6.97
N ILE A 297 12.45 -5.13 6.97
CA ILE A 297 11.60 -5.43 5.81
C ILE A 297 11.53 -4.19 4.94
N VAL A 298 11.80 -4.34 3.64
CA VAL A 298 11.60 -3.26 2.66
C VAL A 298 10.09 -3.14 2.43
N VAL A 299 9.52 -1.94 2.60
CA VAL A 299 8.11 -1.71 2.31
C VAL A 299 8.00 -0.84 1.06
N VAL A 300 7.24 -1.28 0.07
CA VAL A 300 6.87 -0.50 -1.13
C VAL A 300 5.37 -0.29 -1.09
N GLN A 301 4.94 0.95 -1.32
CA GLN A 301 3.53 1.31 -1.15
C GLN A 301 3.08 2.35 -2.17
N ALA A 302 1.89 2.14 -2.72
CA ALA A 302 1.22 3.12 -3.58
C ALA A 302 0.86 4.40 -2.81
N ALA A 303 1.10 5.56 -3.42
CA ALA A 303 0.75 6.86 -2.85
C ALA A 303 -0.76 7.13 -2.82
N GLY A 304 -1.55 6.37 -3.57
CA GLY A 304 -2.99 6.56 -3.75
C GLY A 304 -3.32 7.60 -4.83
N ASN A 305 -4.55 7.50 -5.34
CA ASN A 305 -5.00 8.23 -6.52
C ASN A 305 -5.92 9.39 -6.14
N GLY A 306 -5.43 10.30 -5.29
CA GLY A 306 -6.22 11.35 -4.64
C GLY A 306 -6.05 12.76 -5.21
N TYR A 307 -5.30 12.93 -6.31
CA TYR A 307 -5.14 14.22 -6.99
C TYR A 307 -4.68 15.35 -6.06
N THR A 308 -3.84 15.05 -5.06
CA THR A 308 -3.47 16.00 -4.01
C THR A 308 -1.99 15.93 -3.64
N ASN A 309 -1.46 17.07 -3.21
CA ASN A 309 -0.19 17.11 -2.50
C ASN A 309 -0.36 16.41 -1.15
N LEU A 310 0.53 15.48 -0.82
CA LEU A 310 0.50 14.78 0.47
C LEU A 310 0.70 15.72 1.67
N SER A 311 1.29 16.90 1.45
CA SER A 311 1.41 17.95 2.48
C SER A 311 0.06 18.57 2.85
N ASP A 312 -0.94 18.46 1.98
CA ASP A 312 -2.31 18.93 2.23
C ASP A 312 -3.21 17.81 2.79
N LEU A 313 -2.75 16.57 2.68
CA LEU A 313 -3.52 15.40 3.05
C LEU A 313 -3.46 15.17 4.57
N GLN A 314 -4.62 15.18 5.23
CA GLN A 314 -4.73 14.96 6.66
C GLN A 314 -4.49 13.48 7.01
N VAL A 315 -4.08 13.24 8.25
CA VAL A 315 -4.03 11.89 8.82
C VAL A 315 -5.36 11.59 9.48
N ASP A 316 -5.69 10.31 9.68
CA ASP A 316 -6.98 9.90 10.24
C ASP A 316 -7.13 10.10 11.76
N ARG A 317 -6.30 10.96 12.39
CA ARG A 317 -6.26 11.13 13.85
C ARG A 317 -7.13 12.28 14.32
N ILE A 318 -7.83 12.03 15.43
CA ILE A 318 -8.66 13.02 16.14
C ILE A 318 -7.98 13.38 17.46
N GLY A 319 -7.86 14.69 17.71
CA GLY A 319 -7.33 15.27 18.95
C GLY A 319 -8.43 15.72 19.91
N PRO A 320 -8.03 16.28 21.08
CA PRO A 320 -8.98 16.77 22.09
C PRO A 320 -10.00 17.76 21.52
N GLY A 321 -11.22 17.73 22.06
CA GLY A 321 -12.36 18.48 21.53
C GLY A 321 -12.94 17.92 20.23
N GLY A 322 -12.40 16.80 19.73
CA GLY A 322 -12.92 16.13 18.54
C GLY A 322 -12.49 16.78 17.22
N GLU A 323 -11.38 17.52 17.25
CA GLU A 323 -10.80 18.20 16.10
C GLU A 323 -9.75 17.34 15.40
N PRO A 324 -9.61 17.43 14.07
CA PRO A 324 -8.52 16.78 13.35
C PRO A 324 -7.17 17.28 13.86
N VAL A 325 -6.20 16.39 14.02
CA VAL A 325 -4.84 16.84 14.33
C VAL A 325 -4.26 17.61 13.13
N GLY A 326 -3.40 18.60 13.40
CA GLY A 326 -2.71 19.37 12.36
C GLY A 326 -1.66 18.59 11.55
N GLU A 327 -1.43 17.32 11.87
CA GLU A 327 -0.47 16.44 11.19
C GLU A 327 -0.92 16.12 9.75
N ARG A 328 0.05 16.02 8.83
CA ARG A 328 -0.18 15.76 7.40
C ARG A 328 0.62 14.55 6.93
N VAL A 329 0.10 13.82 5.95
CA VAL A 329 0.78 12.64 5.39
C VAL A 329 2.17 13.01 4.88
N GLY A 330 2.30 14.18 4.22
CA GLY A 330 3.57 14.68 3.68
C GLY A 330 4.66 14.93 4.73
N SER A 331 4.29 15.09 6.00
CA SER A 331 5.22 15.33 7.11
C SER A 331 5.66 14.06 7.85
N ARG A 332 5.09 12.90 7.50
CA ARG A 332 5.36 11.63 8.16
C ARG A 332 6.50 10.87 7.49
N ASP A 333 7.20 10.03 8.25
CA ASP A 333 8.09 9.01 7.67
C ASP A 333 7.93 7.65 8.31
N SER A 334 7.35 6.72 7.55
CA SER A 334 7.16 5.32 7.95
C SER A 334 8.38 4.43 7.66
N GLY A 335 9.34 4.94 6.90
CA GLY A 335 10.46 4.20 6.32
C GLY A 335 10.13 3.49 5.00
N ALA A 336 8.86 3.40 4.60
CA ALA A 336 8.47 2.82 3.31
C ALA A 336 8.98 3.64 2.12
N ILE A 337 9.14 2.98 0.98
CA ILE A 337 9.29 3.58 -0.34
C ILE A 337 7.88 3.93 -0.84
N LEU A 338 7.55 5.23 -0.86
CA LEU A 338 6.25 5.70 -1.30
C LEU A 338 6.29 6.06 -2.80
N VAL A 339 5.40 5.43 -3.56
CA VAL A 339 5.44 5.41 -5.03
C VAL A 339 4.29 6.22 -5.62
N SER A 340 4.62 7.23 -6.42
CA SER A 340 3.67 7.90 -7.30
C SER A 340 3.78 7.35 -8.73
N ALA A 341 3.01 7.92 -9.65
CA ALA A 341 2.97 7.56 -11.05
C ALA A 341 3.36 8.74 -11.94
N ALA A 342 3.82 8.43 -13.16
CA ALA A 342 4.01 9.37 -14.25
C ALA A 342 3.57 8.72 -15.57
N ASN A 343 3.56 9.49 -16.66
CA ASN A 343 3.43 8.92 -18.00
C ASN A 343 4.72 8.17 -18.38
N ALA A 344 4.62 7.25 -19.35
CA ALA A 344 5.77 6.45 -19.79
C ALA A 344 6.91 7.29 -20.41
N ASP A 345 6.60 8.44 -21.00
CA ASP A 345 7.58 9.42 -21.50
C ASP A 345 8.20 10.28 -20.37
N ARG A 346 7.89 9.96 -19.10
CA ARG A 346 8.29 10.69 -17.90
C ARG A 346 7.80 12.14 -17.88
N THR A 347 6.72 12.44 -18.60
CA THR A 347 5.92 13.65 -18.36
C THR A 347 4.91 13.40 -17.25
N GLN A 348 4.42 14.46 -16.65
CA GLN A 348 3.37 14.36 -15.65
C GLN A 348 2.02 13.99 -16.28
N GLY A 349 1.36 12.96 -15.73
CA GLY A 349 0.02 12.51 -16.16
C GLY A 349 -1.12 13.06 -15.31
N LEU A 350 -2.31 12.44 -15.42
CA LEU A 350 -3.48 12.78 -14.58
C LEU A 350 -3.08 12.77 -13.09
N ALA A 351 -3.51 13.77 -12.32
CA ALA A 351 -2.87 14.07 -11.04
C ALA A 351 -2.96 12.90 -10.04
N TRP A 352 -1.90 12.12 -9.94
CA TRP A 352 -1.67 11.20 -8.83
C TRP A 352 -1.20 11.97 -7.60
N ASN A 353 -1.20 11.33 -6.43
CA ASN A 353 -0.68 11.98 -5.24
C ASN A 353 0.81 12.31 -5.39
N HIS A 354 1.19 13.51 -5.00
CA HIS A 354 2.53 14.06 -5.16
C HIS A 354 3.02 14.78 -3.90
N GLY A 355 4.24 15.28 -3.91
CA GLY A 355 4.86 16.06 -2.85
C GLY A 355 6.14 15.44 -2.31
N ALA A 356 6.84 16.17 -1.43
CA ALA A 356 8.17 15.80 -0.93
C ALA A 356 8.27 14.45 -0.20
N ARG A 357 7.12 13.86 0.17
CA ARG A 357 7.02 12.53 0.78
C ARG A 357 7.17 11.39 -0.24
N ILE A 358 6.88 11.64 -1.52
CA ILE A 358 7.09 10.66 -2.59
C ILE A 358 8.59 10.42 -2.75
N ASP A 359 8.96 9.14 -2.85
CA ASP A 359 10.35 8.73 -3.02
C ASP A 359 10.71 8.56 -4.49
N VAL A 360 9.86 7.86 -5.23
CA VAL A 360 10.08 7.44 -6.61
C VAL A 360 8.76 7.42 -7.38
N PHE A 361 8.85 7.42 -8.70
CA PHE A 361 7.73 7.14 -9.58
C PHE A 361 8.06 6.02 -10.55
N ALA A 362 7.03 5.45 -11.15
CA ALA A 362 7.13 4.61 -12.34
C ALA A 362 6.01 4.98 -13.34
N PRO A 363 6.06 4.50 -14.59
CA PRO A 363 4.92 4.61 -15.48
C PRO A 363 3.65 4.06 -14.81
N GLY A 364 2.56 4.81 -14.89
CA GLY A 364 1.30 4.49 -14.24
C GLY A 364 0.12 4.36 -15.19
N GLN A 365 0.35 4.21 -16.50
CA GLN A 365 -0.73 4.05 -17.46
C GLN A 365 -0.41 2.92 -18.43
N GLY A 366 -1.39 2.04 -18.63
CA GLY A 366 -1.34 1.02 -19.66
C GLY A 366 -0.20 0.02 -19.49
N ILE A 367 0.09 -0.38 -18.25
CA ILE A 367 1.16 -1.32 -17.94
C ILE A 367 0.73 -2.73 -18.36
N PRO A 368 1.50 -3.39 -19.26
CA PRO A 368 1.23 -4.77 -19.64
C PRO A 368 1.31 -5.71 -18.44
N SER A 369 0.33 -6.58 -18.32
CA SER A 369 0.23 -7.52 -17.21
C SER A 369 -0.57 -8.77 -17.57
N ILE A 370 -0.46 -9.82 -16.76
CA ILE A 370 -1.46 -10.88 -16.71
C ILE A 370 -2.79 -10.33 -16.18
N ASP A 371 -3.89 -11.03 -16.48
CA ASP A 371 -5.22 -10.71 -15.95
C ASP A 371 -5.83 -11.91 -15.20
N ASP A 372 -6.96 -11.68 -14.52
CA ASP A 372 -7.77 -12.77 -13.96
C ASP A 372 -8.49 -13.52 -15.10
N PRO A 373 -8.23 -14.83 -15.30
CA PRO A 373 -8.84 -15.62 -16.37
C PRO A 373 -10.39 -15.61 -16.38
N GLU A 374 -11.03 -15.28 -15.25
CA GLU A 374 -12.48 -15.19 -15.14
C GLU A 374 -13.10 -13.84 -15.57
N THR A 375 -12.30 -12.82 -15.91
CA THR A 375 -12.85 -11.56 -16.44
C THR A 375 -13.51 -11.74 -17.81
N GLY A 376 -13.11 -12.77 -18.55
CA GLY A 376 -13.54 -12.99 -19.94
C GLY A 376 -12.74 -12.19 -20.97
N ASP A 377 -11.81 -11.33 -20.52
CA ASP A 377 -10.99 -10.45 -21.36
C ASP A 377 -9.69 -11.11 -21.85
N GLY A 378 -9.47 -12.38 -21.49
CA GLY A 378 -8.26 -13.14 -21.81
C GLY A 378 -7.31 -13.27 -20.62
N LEU A 379 -6.10 -13.76 -20.90
CA LEU A 379 -5.06 -14.00 -19.87
C LEU A 379 -4.14 -12.80 -19.63
N TYR A 380 -4.20 -11.78 -20.49
CA TYR A 380 -3.29 -10.65 -20.47
C TYR A 380 -4.05 -9.35 -20.72
N THR A 381 -3.50 -8.25 -20.23
CA THR A 381 -4.08 -6.91 -20.34
C THR A 381 -2.98 -5.87 -20.52
N GLU A 382 -3.33 -4.75 -21.13
CA GLU A 382 -2.47 -3.55 -21.25
C GLU A 382 -3.13 -2.35 -20.57
N THR A 383 -3.99 -2.60 -19.58
CA THR A 383 -4.83 -1.55 -18.97
C THR A 383 -4.49 -1.31 -17.49
N PHE A 384 -3.56 -2.08 -16.90
CA PHE A 384 -3.20 -1.88 -15.51
C PHE A 384 -2.55 -0.51 -15.31
N SER A 385 -3.08 0.28 -14.39
CA SER A 385 -2.77 1.71 -14.32
C SER A 385 -2.76 2.21 -12.87
N ASP A 386 -2.52 3.50 -12.75
CA ASP A 386 -2.38 4.29 -11.55
C ASP A 386 -1.20 3.89 -10.64
N THR A 387 -1.16 4.48 -9.44
CA THR A 387 -0.08 4.25 -8.46
C THR A 387 0.08 2.79 -8.05
N SER A 388 -0.94 1.95 -8.26
CA SER A 388 -0.84 0.50 -8.11
C SER A 388 0.10 -0.15 -9.12
N ALA A 389 -0.07 0.16 -10.41
CA ALA A 389 0.83 -0.36 -11.43
C ALA A 389 2.27 0.12 -11.20
N SER A 390 2.44 1.39 -10.84
CA SER A 390 3.74 1.95 -10.50
C SER A 390 4.37 1.31 -9.24
N ALA A 391 3.58 1.04 -8.20
CA ALA A 391 4.06 0.38 -6.98
C ALA A 391 4.52 -1.07 -7.26
N ALA A 392 3.79 -1.81 -8.09
CA ALA A 392 4.21 -3.13 -8.56
C ALA A 392 5.53 -3.06 -9.36
N VAL A 393 5.69 -2.07 -10.24
CA VAL A 393 6.93 -1.82 -10.99
C VAL A 393 8.12 -1.60 -10.04
N ILE A 394 7.94 -0.72 -9.05
CA ILE A 394 8.98 -0.40 -8.07
C ILE A 394 9.28 -1.57 -7.13
N ALA A 395 8.29 -2.39 -6.77
CA ALA A 395 8.52 -3.61 -6.00
C ALA A 395 9.38 -4.62 -6.76
N GLY A 396 9.13 -4.77 -8.07
CA GLY A 396 10.00 -5.56 -8.96
C GLY A 396 11.42 -5.00 -9.02
N ALA A 397 11.58 -3.69 -9.21
CA ALA A 397 12.89 -3.05 -9.21
C ALA A 397 13.63 -3.25 -7.88
N ALA A 398 12.93 -3.10 -6.75
CA ALA A 398 13.48 -3.35 -5.42
C ALA A 398 13.94 -4.81 -5.26
N ALA A 399 13.19 -5.78 -5.78
CA ALA A 399 13.55 -7.19 -5.73
C ALA A 399 14.80 -7.49 -6.57
N VAL A 400 14.89 -6.97 -7.79
CA VAL A 400 16.08 -7.07 -8.64
C VAL A 400 17.31 -6.50 -7.94
N VAL A 401 17.19 -5.30 -7.36
CA VAL A 401 18.30 -4.65 -6.66
C VAL A 401 18.73 -5.43 -5.42
N GLN A 402 17.79 -6.03 -4.68
CA GLN A 402 18.10 -6.91 -3.55
C GLN A 402 18.79 -8.20 -3.97
N GLY A 403 18.35 -8.82 -5.08
CA GLY A 403 18.97 -10.03 -5.63
C GLY A 403 20.42 -9.76 -6.04
N LEU A 404 20.65 -8.70 -6.83
CA LEU A 404 21.99 -8.25 -7.22
C LEU A 404 22.88 -7.96 -6.01
N ALA A 405 22.38 -7.20 -5.03
CA ALA A 405 23.15 -6.86 -3.84
C ALA A 405 23.50 -8.10 -3.01
N THR A 406 22.57 -9.05 -2.88
CA THR A 406 22.81 -10.31 -2.17
C THR A 406 23.89 -11.12 -2.86
N HIS A 407 23.87 -11.19 -4.19
CA HIS A 407 24.87 -11.94 -4.95
C HIS A 407 26.26 -11.29 -4.88
N VAL A 408 26.36 -9.97 -5.07
CA VAL A 408 27.66 -9.27 -5.15
C VAL A 408 28.25 -8.97 -3.77
N ARG A 409 27.41 -8.65 -2.78
CA ARG A 409 27.87 -8.22 -1.45
C ARG A 409 27.75 -9.32 -0.39
N GLY A 410 27.16 -10.47 -0.73
CA GLY A 410 26.87 -11.56 0.22
C GLY A 410 25.78 -11.23 1.24
N ARG A 411 25.09 -10.09 1.11
CA ARG A 411 23.98 -9.68 1.97
C ARG A 411 23.00 -8.77 1.22
N PRO A 412 21.70 -8.82 1.56
CA PRO A 412 20.77 -7.82 1.10
C PRO A 412 21.02 -6.47 1.78
N MET A 413 20.41 -5.43 1.23
CA MET A 413 20.38 -4.08 1.77
C MET A 413 19.25 -3.92 2.79
N GLY A 414 19.49 -3.09 3.81
CA GLY A 414 18.43 -2.69 4.74
C GLY A 414 17.45 -1.69 4.09
N PRO A 415 16.25 -1.48 4.66
CA PRO A 415 15.23 -0.62 4.05
C PRO A 415 15.69 0.80 3.75
N ARG A 416 16.44 1.43 4.68
CA ARG A 416 16.98 2.78 4.47
C ARG A 416 18.03 2.83 3.36
N GLU A 417 18.86 1.79 3.24
CA GLU A 417 19.91 1.70 2.22
C GLU A 417 19.29 1.56 0.83
N LEU A 418 18.35 0.62 0.65
CA LEU A 418 17.67 0.40 -0.62
C LEU A 418 16.82 1.61 -1.03
N ARG A 419 16.03 2.17 -0.11
CA ARG A 419 15.23 3.38 -0.39
C ARG A 419 16.10 4.53 -0.85
N ARG A 420 17.23 4.79 -0.18
CA ARG A 420 18.19 5.83 -0.59
C ARG A 420 18.73 5.56 -1.99
N LEU A 421 19.06 4.32 -2.31
CA LEU A 421 19.62 3.94 -3.61
C LEU A 421 18.62 4.21 -4.75
N LEU A 422 17.38 3.73 -4.61
CA LEU A 422 16.31 3.93 -5.59
C LEU A 422 15.97 5.42 -5.80
N ARG A 423 16.00 6.23 -4.73
CA ARG A 423 15.70 7.67 -4.78
C ARG A 423 16.76 8.53 -5.46
N HIS A 424 18.01 8.12 -5.43
CA HIS A 424 19.12 8.96 -5.90
C HIS A 424 19.73 8.51 -7.22
N GLN A 425 19.56 7.23 -7.58
CA GLN A 425 20.06 6.68 -8.83
C GLN A 425 18.88 6.39 -9.77
N GLY A 426 18.22 7.48 -10.17
CA GLY A 426 17.09 7.43 -11.07
C GLY A 426 17.08 8.58 -12.06
N THR A 427 16.20 8.48 -13.06
CA THR A 427 15.95 9.51 -14.06
C THR A 427 14.82 10.42 -13.58
N PRO A 428 14.97 11.75 -13.62
CA PRO A 428 13.90 12.68 -13.22
C PRO A 428 12.76 12.68 -14.25
N LEU A 429 11.68 13.41 -13.95
CA LEU A 429 10.70 13.80 -14.96
C LEU A 429 11.38 14.59 -16.11
N VAL A 430 10.82 14.47 -17.31
CA VAL A 430 11.15 15.36 -18.44
C VAL A 430 10.42 16.68 -18.29
N GLU A 431 9.14 16.63 -17.91
CA GLU A 431 8.24 17.79 -17.77
C GLU A 431 7.22 17.53 -16.66
N GLY A 432 6.91 18.56 -15.88
CA GLY A 432 5.97 18.51 -14.75
C GLY A 432 6.41 19.39 -13.60
N ASP A 433 5.45 19.96 -12.88
CA ASP A 433 5.69 20.84 -11.73
C ASP A 433 5.54 20.10 -10.38
N ASP A 434 4.86 18.96 -10.37
CA ASP A 434 4.64 18.19 -9.15
C ASP A 434 5.86 17.33 -8.77
N ILE A 435 6.11 17.27 -7.46
CA ILE A 435 7.21 16.46 -6.90
C ILE A 435 6.77 14.99 -6.83
N VAL A 436 7.31 14.15 -7.71
CA VAL A 436 7.03 12.69 -7.75
C VAL A 436 8.29 11.82 -7.59
N GLY A 437 9.43 12.42 -7.27
CA GLY A 437 10.70 11.69 -7.13
C GLY A 437 11.38 11.41 -8.47
N VAL A 438 12.03 10.25 -8.58
CA VAL A 438 12.74 9.78 -9.80
C VAL A 438 12.28 8.38 -10.20
N LEU A 439 12.43 8.03 -11.48
CA LEU A 439 12.30 6.66 -11.98
C LEU A 439 13.62 5.92 -11.75
N PRO A 440 13.70 4.85 -10.93
CA PRO A 440 14.96 4.16 -10.68
C PRO A 440 15.66 3.68 -11.95
N ASN A 441 16.98 3.81 -12.02
CA ASN A 441 17.78 3.36 -13.15
C ASN A 441 18.55 2.10 -12.75
N LEU A 442 18.05 0.92 -13.15
CA LEU A 442 18.65 -0.35 -12.73
C LEU A 442 20.12 -0.52 -13.19
N PRO A 443 20.51 -0.15 -14.42
CA PRO A 443 21.92 -0.19 -14.84
C PRO A 443 22.85 0.66 -13.97
N ALA A 444 22.47 1.90 -13.66
CA ALA A 444 23.25 2.78 -12.80
C ALA A 444 23.37 2.22 -11.38
N ILE A 445 22.25 1.72 -10.84
CA ILE A 445 22.20 1.04 -9.55
C ILE A 445 23.13 -0.16 -9.53
N ALA A 446 23.02 -1.05 -10.51
CA ALA A 446 23.88 -2.22 -10.67
C ALA A 446 25.37 -1.83 -10.74
N GLY A 447 25.72 -0.80 -11.52
CA GLY A 447 27.08 -0.27 -11.58
C GLY A 447 27.59 0.20 -10.21
N SER A 448 26.75 0.87 -9.42
CA SER A 448 27.10 1.28 -8.04
C SER A 448 27.23 0.12 -7.04
N LEU A 449 26.62 -1.03 -7.35
CA LEU A 449 26.80 -2.27 -6.61
C LEU A 449 28.10 -2.99 -7.01
N GLY A 450 28.75 -2.60 -8.11
CA GLY A 450 29.91 -3.30 -8.70
C GLY A 450 29.52 -4.38 -9.71
N VAL A 451 28.29 -4.34 -10.24
CA VAL A 451 27.80 -5.22 -11.31
C VAL A 451 28.03 -4.50 -12.65
N GLY A 452 28.84 -5.06 -13.54
CA GLY A 452 29.25 -4.41 -14.80
C GLY A 452 29.61 -5.39 -15.89
#